data_AF-A0A3E2MQF0-F1
#
_entry.id   AF-A0A3E2MQF0-F1
#
_cell.length_a   1.000
_cell.length_b   1.000
_cell.length_c   1.000
_cell.angle_alpha   90.00
_cell.angle_beta   90.00
_cell.angle_gamma   90.00
#
_symmetry.space_group_name_H-M   'P 1'
#
loop_
_entity.id
_entity.type
_entity.pdbx_description
1 polymer ?
#
loop_
_entity_poly.entity_id
_entity_poly.type
_entity_poly.pdbx_seq_one_letter_code
_entity_poly.pdbx_strand_id
1 'polypeptide(L)'
;MSNDDHNQLSPAGLRWLARPTTDVGPATPAPAWCAPGTMPVWERLSEQYGGGQECGWYRYFPDYDDGVGADVWIRAYDRIVDGRLLRTDAEIHYVEPSSRGVTPAQARQLAAELLNAADVLDGQP
;
A
#
# COMPACT_ATOMS: atom_id res chain seq x y z
N MET A 1 3.67 19.55 -8.29
CA MET A 1 3.19 18.73 -9.42
C MET A 1 3.66 17.32 -9.14
N SER A 2 2.82 16.50 -8.52
CA SER A 2 3.14 15.09 -8.27
C SER A 2 2.94 14.35 -9.59
N ASN A 3 3.97 13.68 -10.11
CA ASN A 3 3.82 12.78 -11.24
C ASN A 3 2.92 11.63 -10.77
N ASP A 4 1.67 11.66 -11.20
CA ASP A 4 0.65 10.68 -10.86
C ASP A 4 0.84 9.46 -11.78
N ASP A 5 1.91 8.68 -11.52
CA ASP A 5 2.19 7.44 -12.25
C ASP A 5 1.01 6.43 -12.17
N HIS A 6 0.08 6.65 -11.24
CA HIS A 6 -1.20 5.94 -11.10
C HIS A 6 -2.22 6.16 -12.24
N ASN A 7 -1.98 7.13 -13.14
CA ASN A 7 -2.87 7.41 -14.28
C ASN A 7 -2.43 6.74 -15.58
N GLN A 8 -1.33 5.99 -15.59
CA GLN A 8 -0.91 5.25 -16.79
C GLN A 8 -1.78 3.99 -16.98
N LEU A 9 -2.18 3.74 -18.23
CA LEU A 9 -2.93 2.53 -18.61
C LEU A 9 -1.95 1.47 -19.12
N SER A 10 -2.17 0.21 -18.75
CA SER A 10 -1.47 -0.91 -19.40
C SER A 10 -1.87 -1.02 -20.88
N PRO A 11 -1.16 -1.81 -21.71
CA PRO A 11 -1.58 -2.07 -23.08
C PRO A 11 -3.01 -2.64 -23.22
N ALA A 12 -3.54 -3.25 -22.15
CA ALA A 12 -4.91 -3.74 -22.07
C ALA A 12 -5.93 -2.69 -21.57
N GLY A 13 -5.51 -1.44 -21.35
CA GLY A 13 -6.37 -0.36 -20.86
C GLY A 13 -6.66 -0.42 -19.36
N LEU A 14 -5.95 -1.26 -18.59
CA LEU A 14 -6.20 -1.46 -17.15
C LEU A 14 -5.13 -0.78 -16.31
N ARG A 15 -5.55 0.08 -15.37
CA ARG A 15 -4.65 0.86 -14.48
C ARG A 15 -3.85 -0.04 -13.53
N TRP A 16 -4.47 -1.07 -12.96
CA TRP A 16 -3.78 -1.97 -12.04
C TRP A 16 -2.58 -2.66 -12.70
N LEU A 17 -2.71 -3.14 -13.94
CA LEU A 17 -1.65 -3.80 -14.70
C LEU A 17 -0.51 -2.85 -15.15
N ALA A 18 -0.67 -1.53 -14.96
CA ALA A 18 0.38 -0.56 -15.27
C ALA A 18 1.34 -0.32 -14.09
N ARG A 19 0.96 -0.75 -12.88
CA ARG A 19 1.78 -0.58 -11.69
C ARG A 19 2.97 -1.55 -11.75
N PRO A 20 4.17 -1.15 -11.31
CA PRO A 20 5.25 -2.09 -11.05
C PRO A 20 4.77 -3.16 -10.06
N THR A 21 5.00 -4.43 -10.41
CA THR A 21 4.61 -5.58 -9.57
C THR A 21 5.71 -6.62 -9.52
N THR A 22 5.80 -7.30 -8.39
CA THR A 22 6.69 -8.45 -8.15
C THR A 22 5.86 -9.72 -7.93
N ASP A 23 6.25 -10.85 -8.55
CA ASP A 23 5.67 -12.16 -8.23
C ASP A 23 6.14 -12.61 -6.83
N VAL A 24 5.19 -12.79 -5.92
CA VAL A 24 5.43 -13.19 -4.53
C VAL A 24 5.03 -14.64 -4.26
N GLY A 25 4.74 -15.43 -5.30
CA GLY A 25 4.48 -16.86 -5.23
C GLY A 25 3.00 -17.24 -5.02
N PRO A 26 2.73 -18.50 -4.61
CA PRO A 26 1.38 -19.09 -4.62
C PRO A 26 0.53 -18.84 -3.35
N ALA A 27 1.14 -18.48 -2.23
CA ALA A 27 0.44 -18.12 -0.98
C ALA A 27 1.39 -17.27 -0.14
N THR A 28 0.92 -16.11 0.33
CA THR A 28 1.85 -15.10 0.84
C THR A 28 1.56 -14.76 2.30
N PRO A 29 2.59 -14.71 3.17
CA PRO A 29 2.48 -13.99 4.42
C PRO A 29 2.27 -12.49 4.16
N ALA A 30 1.85 -11.76 5.19
CA ALA A 30 1.83 -10.30 5.14
C ALA A 30 3.20 -9.76 4.68
N PRO A 31 3.26 -8.61 3.98
CA PRO A 31 4.52 -7.89 3.80
C PRO A 31 5.27 -7.77 5.12
N ALA A 32 6.60 -7.88 5.11
CA ALA A 32 7.38 -7.92 6.36
C ALA A 32 7.29 -6.61 7.16
N TRP A 33 6.99 -5.49 6.50
CA TRP A 33 6.66 -4.22 7.16
C TRP A 33 5.30 -4.17 7.89
N CYS A 34 4.40 -5.14 7.66
CA CYS A 34 3.16 -5.26 8.43
C CYS A 34 3.45 -5.75 9.86
N ALA A 35 2.63 -5.32 10.83
CA ALA A 35 2.72 -5.87 12.18
C ALA A 35 2.35 -7.38 12.18
N PRO A 36 2.93 -8.19 13.09
CA PRO A 36 2.56 -9.59 13.21
C PRO A 36 1.05 -9.79 13.40
N GLY A 37 0.46 -10.71 12.63
CA GLY A 37 -0.98 -10.99 12.67
C GLY A 37 -1.86 -10.00 11.89
N THR A 38 -1.28 -9.01 11.19
CA THR A 38 -2.03 -8.13 10.29
C THR A 38 -2.79 -8.97 9.26
N MET A 39 -4.08 -8.68 9.11
CA MET A 39 -4.92 -9.25 8.07
C MET A 39 -5.07 -8.25 6.93
N PRO A 40 -5.10 -8.70 5.67
CA PRO A 40 -5.32 -7.81 4.55
C PRO A 40 -6.78 -7.37 4.48
N VAL A 41 -7.00 -6.25 3.78
CA VAL A 41 -8.33 -5.76 3.43
C VAL A 41 -8.64 -6.22 2.00
N TRP A 42 -9.75 -6.92 1.82
CA TRP A 42 -10.21 -7.36 0.50
C TRP A 42 -11.11 -6.31 -0.13
N GLU A 43 -10.75 -5.86 -1.32
CA GLU A 43 -11.49 -4.85 -2.06
C GLU A 43 -11.85 -5.36 -3.47
N ARG A 44 -12.92 -4.82 -4.05
CA ARG A 44 -13.32 -5.11 -5.43
C ARG A 44 -13.15 -3.86 -6.27
N LEU A 45 -12.25 -3.93 -7.24
CA LEU A 45 -12.02 -2.84 -8.19
C LEU A 45 -13.16 -2.78 -9.21
N SER A 46 -13.53 -1.55 -9.58
CA SER A 46 -14.36 -1.32 -10.76
C SER A 46 -13.56 -1.57 -12.04
N GLU A 47 -14.26 -1.82 -13.15
CA GLU A 47 -13.65 -2.18 -14.44
C GLU A 47 -12.57 -1.17 -14.89
N GLN A 48 -12.82 0.13 -14.71
CA GLN A 48 -11.88 1.19 -15.09
C GLN A 48 -10.54 1.17 -14.34
N TYR A 49 -10.48 0.50 -13.19
CA TYR A 49 -9.25 0.33 -12.40
C TYR A 49 -8.59 -1.04 -12.61
N GLY A 50 -9.15 -1.89 -13.47
CA GLY A 50 -8.63 -3.24 -13.71
C GLY A 50 -9.61 -4.36 -13.40
N GLY A 51 -10.76 -4.05 -12.80
CA GLY A 51 -11.76 -5.05 -12.38
C GLY A 51 -11.22 -6.08 -11.37
N GLY A 52 -12.09 -6.95 -10.88
CA GLY A 52 -11.71 -8.09 -10.03
C GLY A 52 -11.51 -7.77 -8.54
N GLN A 53 -11.09 -8.79 -7.79
CA GLN A 53 -10.70 -8.65 -6.38
C GLN A 53 -9.22 -8.32 -6.26
N GLU A 54 -8.90 -7.47 -5.30
CA GLU A 54 -7.55 -7.22 -4.83
C GLU A 54 -7.48 -7.32 -3.30
N CYS A 55 -6.27 -7.52 -2.81
CA CYS A 55 -5.95 -7.72 -1.41
C CYS A 55 -4.98 -6.61 -0.99
N GLY A 56 -5.47 -5.64 -0.24
CA GLY A 56 -4.70 -4.50 0.23
C GLY A 56 -4.04 -4.77 1.58
N TRP A 57 -2.75 -4.48 1.66
CA TRP A 57 -1.99 -4.46 2.90
C TRP A 57 -1.77 -3.02 3.34
N TYR A 58 -1.91 -2.75 4.63
CA TYR A 58 -1.83 -1.40 5.18
C TYR A 58 -1.10 -1.41 6.52
N ARG A 59 -0.32 -0.36 6.78
CA ARG A 59 0.15 -0.02 8.12
C ARG A 59 0.04 1.49 8.30
N TYR A 60 -0.68 1.87 9.35
CA TYR A 60 -1.05 3.25 9.64
C TYR A 60 -0.14 3.86 10.69
N PHE A 61 0.06 5.19 10.63
CA PHE A 61 0.73 5.95 11.67
C PHE A 61 0.03 7.31 11.93
N PRO A 62 -0.34 7.61 13.19
CA PRO A 62 -0.42 6.68 14.32
C PRO A 62 -1.44 5.56 14.04
N ASP A 63 -1.37 4.47 14.81
CA ASP A 63 -2.22 3.30 14.60
C ASP A 63 -3.72 3.68 14.68
N TYR A 64 -4.55 3.01 13.89
CA TYR A 64 -5.96 3.38 13.64
C TYR A 64 -6.88 3.14 14.86
N ASP A 65 -6.35 2.61 15.95
CA ASP A 65 -7.07 2.11 17.14
C ASP A 65 -7.78 3.20 17.98
N ASP A 66 -7.66 4.48 17.61
CA ASP A 66 -8.32 5.60 18.29
C ASP A 66 -9.59 6.11 17.59
N GLY A 67 -10.05 5.43 16.53
CA GLY A 67 -11.29 5.77 15.84
C GLY A 67 -11.21 7.05 14.99
N VAL A 68 -10.01 7.59 14.77
CA VAL A 68 -9.73 8.74 13.91
C VAL A 68 -8.76 8.32 12.81
N GLY A 69 -9.07 8.67 11.56
CA GLY A 69 -8.26 8.31 10.40
C GLY A 69 -6.78 8.67 10.56
N ALA A 70 -5.88 7.77 10.16
CA ALA A 70 -4.44 8.01 10.23
C ALA A 70 -3.99 9.02 9.17
N ASP A 71 -3.00 9.85 9.53
CA ASP A 71 -2.50 10.91 8.65
C ASP A 71 -1.47 10.41 7.63
N VAL A 72 -0.77 9.31 7.95
CA VAL A 72 0.23 8.67 7.09
C VAL A 72 0.06 7.16 7.12
N TRP A 73 0.21 6.49 5.99
CA TRP A 73 0.20 5.03 5.92
C TRP A 73 1.07 4.51 4.77
N ILE A 74 1.56 3.29 4.94
CA ILE A 74 2.15 2.50 3.86
C ILE A 74 1.11 1.50 3.35
N ARG A 75 1.08 1.27 2.03
CA ARG A 75 0.21 0.27 1.41
C ARG A 75 0.87 -0.48 0.28
N ALA A 76 0.44 -1.71 0.06
CA ALA A 76 0.71 -2.47 -1.16
C ALA A 76 -0.53 -3.30 -1.51
N TYR A 77 -0.69 -3.67 -2.78
CA TYR A 77 -1.83 -4.45 -3.24
C TYR A 77 -1.37 -5.73 -3.90
N ASP A 78 -2.04 -6.82 -3.53
CA ASP A 78 -1.87 -8.13 -4.12
C ASP A 78 -3.02 -8.46 -5.05
N ARG A 79 -2.71 -9.13 -6.15
CA ARG A 79 -3.70 -9.69 -7.06
C ARG A 79 -3.23 -11.01 -7.63
N ILE A 80 -4.17 -11.93 -7.81
CA ILE A 80 -3.91 -13.17 -8.51
C ILE A 80 -4.02 -12.94 -10.02
N VAL A 81 -2.94 -13.19 -10.74
CA VAL A 81 -2.87 -13.17 -12.21
C VAL A 81 -2.27 -14.50 -12.65
N ASP A 82 -2.98 -15.24 -13.49
CA ASP A 82 -2.55 -16.57 -13.98
C ASP A 82 -2.12 -17.56 -12.88
N GLY A 83 -2.82 -17.51 -11.73
CA GLY A 83 -2.53 -18.35 -10.57
C GLY A 83 -1.30 -17.95 -9.76
N ARG A 84 -0.67 -16.82 -10.08
CA ARG A 84 0.44 -16.20 -9.34
C ARG A 84 -0.06 -14.99 -8.58
N LEU A 85 0.42 -14.79 -7.34
CA LEU A 85 0.15 -13.56 -6.62
C LEU A 85 1.20 -12.52 -7.02
N LEU A 86 0.73 -11.42 -7.61
CA LEU A 86 1.54 -10.26 -7.94
C LEU A 86 1.27 -9.17 -6.91
N ARG A 87 2.33 -8.62 -6.33
CA ARG A 87 2.29 -7.52 -5.34
C ARG A 87 2.82 -6.24 -5.95
N THR A 88 2.11 -5.12 -5.78
CA THR A 88 2.62 -3.79 -6.14
C THR A 88 3.74 -3.38 -5.21
N ASP A 89 4.62 -2.49 -5.65
CA ASP A 89 5.56 -1.83 -4.75
C ASP A 89 4.82 -1.15 -3.59
N ALA A 90 5.49 -1.07 -2.44
CA ALA A 90 4.94 -0.39 -1.28
C ALA A 90 4.94 1.13 -1.51
N GLU A 91 3.80 1.75 -1.24
CA GLU A 91 3.59 3.19 -1.43
C GLU A 91 3.30 3.85 -0.09
N ILE A 92 3.87 5.03 0.13
CA ILE A 92 3.52 5.86 1.27
C ILE A 92 2.50 6.89 0.84
N HIS A 93 1.43 6.97 1.61
CA HIS A 93 0.34 7.90 1.43
C HIS A 93 0.19 8.75 2.68
N TYR A 94 -0.23 9.99 2.46
CA TYR A 94 -0.58 10.92 3.52
C TYR A 94 -1.65 11.90 3.03
N VAL A 95 -2.43 12.45 3.94
CA VAL A 95 -3.47 13.43 3.63
C VAL A 95 -3.07 14.83 4.10
N GLU A 96 -3.22 15.82 3.22
CA GLU A 96 -3.10 17.23 3.56
C GLU A 96 -4.42 17.98 3.24
N PRO A 97 -4.95 18.80 4.18
CA PRO A 97 -4.50 18.98 5.56
C PRO A 97 -4.84 17.75 6.42
N SER A 98 -3.92 17.39 7.31
CA SER A 98 -4.13 16.35 8.31
C SER A 98 -5.30 16.70 9.22
N SER A 99 -6.14 15.70 9.52
CA SER A 99 -7.25 15.85 10.47
C SER A 99 -6.76 16.08 11.92
N ARG A 100 -5.50 15.72 12.21
CA ARG A 100 -4.81 15.91 13.50
C ARG A 100 -3.91 17.15 13.54
N GLY A 101 -3.91 17.98 12.49
CA GLY A 101 -3.02 19.14 12.42
C GLY A 101 -1.53 18.76 12.27
N VAL A 102 -1.24 17.55 11.78
CA VAL A 102 0.10 17.14 11.37
C VAL A 102 0.52 18.03 10.20
N THR A 103 1.59 18.79 10.42
CA THR A 103 2.14 19.65 9.37
C THR A 103 2.75 18.79 8.25
N PRO A 104 2.87 19.32 7.02
CA PRO A 104 3.58 18.64 5.93
C PRO A 104 4.98 18.14 6.31
N ALA A 105 5.69 18.88 7.16
CA ALA A 105 7.01 18.47 7.64
C ALA A 105 6.94 17.24 8.56
N GLN A 106 5.97 17.19 9.47
CA GLN A 106 5.74 16.05 10.34
C GLN A 106 5.25 14.83 9.55
N ALA A 107 4.36 15.00 8.57
CA ALA A 107 3.93 13.89 7.71
C ALA A 107 5.11 13.26 6.97
N ARG A 108 6.04 14.06 6.45
CA ARG A 108 7.28 13.56 5.84
C ARG A 108 8.20 12.85 6.82
N GLN A 109 8.29 13.34 8.06
CA GLN A 109 9.05 12.65 9.11
C GLN A 109 8.42 11.29 9.44
N LEU A 110 7.11 11.23 9.62
CA LEU A 110 6.37 9.98 9.88
C LEU A 110 6.48 8.99 8.70
N ALA A 111 6.47 9.48 7.46
CA ALA A 111 6.74 8.68 6.27
C ALA A 111 8.15 8.07 6.31
N ALA A 112 9.16 8.84 6.70
CA ALA A 112 10.53 8.33 6.85
C ALA A 112 10.64 7.31 8.00
N GLU A 113 9.93 7.54 9.10
CA GLU A 113 9.85 6.57 10.22
C GLU A 113 9.18 5.27 9.78
N LEU A 114 8.13 5.32 8.95
CA LEU A 114 7.50 4.13 8.36
C LEU A 114 8.44 3.38 7.41
N LEU A 115 9.22 4.07 6.59
CA LEU A 115 10.24 3.44 5.74
C LEU A 115 11.31 2.73 6.60
N ASN A 116 11.87 3.43 7.59
CA ASN A 116 12.87 2.83 8.46
C ASN A 116 12.29 1.63 9.24
N ALA A 117 11.05 1.72 9.70
CA ALA A 117 10.39 0.62 10.38
C ALA A 117 10.08 -0.55 9.44
N ALA A 118 9.82 -0.29 8.16
CA ALA A 118 9.70 -1.31 7.14
C ALA A 118 11.05 -2.01 6.88
N ASP A 119 12.11 -1.22 6.65
CA ASP A 119 13.46 -1.71 6.36
C ASP A 119 14.03 -2.58 7.51
N VAL A 120 13.78 -2.20 8.77
CA VAL A 120 14.24 -2.97 9.94
C VAL A 120 13.54 -4.33 10.05
N LEU A 121 12.27 -4.43 9.64
CA LEU A 121 11.50 -5.67 9.71
C LEU A 121 11.79 -6.59 8.53
N ASP A 122 12.00 -6.03 7.33
CA ASP A 122 12.41 -6.77 6.13
C ASP A 122 13.81 -7.40 6.29
N GLY A 123 14.65 -6.84 7.17
CA GLY A 123 16.00 -7.33 7.49
C GLY A 123 16.07 -8.46 8.53
N GLN A 124 14.94 -8.90 9.12
CA GLN A 124 14.92 -10.02 10.06
C GLN A 124 14.62 -11.35 9.31
N PRO A 125 15.50 -12.37 9.40
CA PRO A 125 15.34 -13.65 8.72
C PRO A 125 14.23 -14.54 9.30
#